data_AF-B2HFS5-F1
#
_entry.id   AF-B2HFS5-F1
#
_cell.length_a   1.000
_cell.length_b   1.000
_cell.length_c   1.000
_cell.angle_alpha   90.00
_cell.angle_beta   90.00
_cell.angle_gamma   90.00
#
_symmetry.space_group_name_H-M   'P 1'
#
loop_
_entity.id
_entity.type
_entity.pdbx_description
1 polymer ?
#
loop_
_entity_poly.entity_id
_entity_poly.type
_entity_poly.pdbx_seq_one_letter_code
_entity_poly.pdbx_strand_id
1 'polypeptide(L)'
;MTRLLLLGGTSEGRALAARLHPQVDLVSSLAGRVPDPALPVGPVRIGGFGGVDGLRRWLVDERIDAVVDATHPFAATMTAHAAQVCAELALPHIVLARPPWDPGAALVVRSDIEAAESVAQQRFSRIFLTTGRSGTAAFIDSDAWFLIRAVTAPDGASLPRRHQLVLSRGPYHYDDEVRLLREHRIDALVTKNSGGAMTRAKLDAAGALDVPVVMVARPRLPAGVSSVGTVEEAAAWVALLR
;
A
#
# COMPACT_ATOMS: atom_id res chain seq x y z
N MET A 1 -25.45 -18.51 -3.17
CA MET A 1 -25.00 -17.36 -2.36
C MET A 1 -23.68 -16.93 -2.95
N THR A 2 -23.54 -15.66 -3.33
CA THR A 2 -22.30 -15.11 -3.90
C THR A 2 -21.14 -15.27 -2.92
N ARG A 3 -20.10 -16.02 -3.31
CA ARG A 3 -18.87 -16.22 -2.55
C ARG A 3 -17.81 -15.21 -2.98
N LEU A 4 -17.39 -14.37 -2.05
CA LEU A 4 -16.51 -13.22 -2.30
C LEU A 4 -15.06 -13.51 -1.89
N LEU A 5 -14.11 -13.26 -2.79
CA LEU A 5 -12.71 -13.08 -2.40
C LEU A 5 -12.46 -11.60 -2.08
N LEU A 6 -11.95 -11.34 -0.88
CA LEU A 6 -11.45 -10.03 -0.49
C LEU A 6 -9.92 -10.05 -0.44
N LEU A 7 -9.26 -9.48 -1.45
CA LEU A 7 -7.82 -9.28 -1.40
C LEU A 7 -7.52 -8.13 -0.44
N GLY A 8 -6.81 -8.40 0.66
CA GLY A 8 -6.69 -7.49 1.79
C GLY A 8 -5.26 -7.02 2.08
N GLY A 9 -5.09 -6.50 3.30
CA GLY A 9 -3.82 -5.94 3.79
C GLY A 9 -3.90 -4.45 4.13
N THR A 10 -5.07 -3.84 3.99
CA THR A 10 -5.36 -2.45 4.35
C THR A 10 -6.36 -2.37 5.50
N SER A 11 -6.50 -1.18 6.09
CA SER A 11 -7.58 -0.88 7.05
C SER A 11 -8.95 -0.99 6.38
N GLU A 12 -9.06 -0.53 5.13
CA GLU A 12 -10.30 -0.55 4.35
C GLU A 12 -10.75 -1.99 4.08
N GLY A 13 -9.83 -2.89 3.74
CA GLY A 13 -10.14 -4.32 3.60
C GLY A 13 -10.65 -4.95 4.90
N ARG A 14 -10.03 -4.64 6.04
CA ARG A 14 -10.53 -5.13 7.34
C ARG A 14 -11.91 -4.59 7.69
N ALA A 15 -12.13 -3.29 7.45
CA ALA A 15 -13.42 -2.66 7.69
C ALA A 15 -14.52 -3.22 6.77
N LEU A 16 -14.21 -3.49 5.51
CA LEU A 16 -15.14 -4.13 4.58
C LEU A 16 -15.50 -5.55 5.01
N ALA A 17 -14.51 -6.36 5.43
CA ALA A 17 -14.78 -7.69 5.97
C ALA A 17 -15.75 -7.62 7.17
N ALA A 18 -15.51 -6.69 8.10
CA ALA A 18 -16.39 -6.47 9.25
C ALA A 18 -17.81 -6.03 8.86
N ARG A 19 -17.94 -5.27 7.78
CA ARG A 19 -19.24 -4.78 7.29
C ARG A 19 -20.07 -5.87 6.61
N LEU A 20 -19.42 -6.84 5.98
CA LEU A 20 -20.03 -7.88 5.16
C LEU A 20 -20.24 -9.20 5.90
N HIS A 21 -19.43 -9.51 6.91
CA HIS A 21 -19.54 -10.72 7.71
C HIS A 21 -20.60 -10.59 8.81
N PRO A 22 -21.42 -11.64 9.09
CA PRO A 22 -21.45 -12.97 8.45
C PRO A 22 -22.41 -13.05 7.26
N GLN A 23 -23.00 -11.94 6.82
CA GLN A 23 -24.09 -11.96 5.84
C GLN A 23 -23.61 -12.37 4.44
N VAL A 24 -22.35 -12.13 4.10
CA VAL A 24 -21.68 -12.55 2.85
C VAL A 24 -20.75 -13.73 3.14
N ASP A 25 -20.83 -14.79 2.33
CA ASP A 25 -19.81 -15.83 2.30
C ASP A 25 -18.53 -15.22 1.72
N LEU A 26 -17.58 -14.89 2.59
CA LEU A 26 -16.38 -14.15 2.23
C LEU A 26 -15.13 -14.84 2.76
N VAL A 27 -14.06 -14.77 1.98
CA VAL A 27 -12.73 -15.19 2.38
C VAL A 27 -11.75 -14.06 2.13
N SER A 28 -11.07 -13.63 3.19
CA SER A 28 -10.03 -12.60 3.08
C SER A 28 -8.69 -13.22 2.72
N SER A 29 -7.91 -12.56 1.86
CA SER A 29 -6.58 -13.01 1.46
C SER A 29 -5.51 -11.98 1.79
N LEU A 30 -4.53 -12.40 2.62
CA LEU A 30 -3.39 -11.58 3.02
C LEU A 30 -2.09 -12.11 2.42
N ALA A 31 -1.19 -11.21 2.01
CA ALA A 31 0.08 -11.60 1.40
C ALA A 31 1.10 -12.22 2.36
N GLY A 32 0.88 -12.15 3.69
CA GLY A 32 1.83 -12.68 4.69
C GLY A 32 3.14 -11.89 4.82
N ARG A 33 3.15 -10.61 4.43
CA ARG A 33 4.37 -9.76 4.43
C ARG A 33 4.72 -9.12 5.78
N VAL A 34 3.82 -9.23 6.74
CA VAL A 34 3.92 -8.59 8.06
C VAL A 34 3.76 -9.69 9.11
N PRO A 35 4.67 -9.80 10.10
CA PRO A 35 4.49 -10.72 11.21
C PRO A 35 3.32 -10.24 12.08
N ASP A 36 2.50 -11.19 12.52
CA ASP A 36 1.31 -10.96 13.33
C ASP A 36 0.41 -9.81 12.78
N PRO A 37 -0.19 -9.99 11.59
CA PRO A 37 -1.07 -9.00 11.02
C PRO A 37 -2.40 -8.99 11.79
N ALA A 38 -2.95 -7.80 12.04
CA ALA A 38 -4.34 -7.69 12.50
C ALA A 38 -5.25 -8.38 11.47
N LEU A 39 -5.90 -9.47 11.88
CA LEU A 39 -6.73 -10.28 11.00
C LEU A 39 -8.12 -9.62 10.81
N PRO A 40 -8.69 -9.66 9.59
CA PRO A 40 -10.10 -9.35 9.40
C PRO A 40 -10.98 -10.43 10.06
N VAL A 41 -12.24 -10.10 10.31
CA VAL A 41 -13.23 -11.09 10.75
C VAL A 41 -13.56 -12.09 9.63
N GLY A 42 -13.98 -13.29 10.01
CA GLY A 42 -14.34 -14.37 9.10
C GLY A 42 -13.14 -15.20 8.60
N PRO A 43 -13.36 -16.07 7.60
CA PRO A 43 -12.29 -16.91 7.02
C PRO A 43 -11.15 -16.09 6.41
N VAL A 44 -9.91 -16.49 6.72
CA VAL A 44 -8.70 -15.82 6.21
C VAL A 44 -7.71 -16.85 5.65
N ARG A 45 -7.15 -16.57 4.47
CA ARG A 45 -5.96 -17.25 3.94
C ARG A 45 -4.76 -16.32 3.93
N ILE A 46 -3.57 -16.88 4.19
CA ILE A 46 -2.31 -16.15 4.21
C ILE A 46 -1.32 -16.81 3.24
N GLY A 47 -0.65 -15.98 2.43
CA GLY A 47 0.34 -16.41 1.46
C GLY A 47 0.02 -15.93 0.04
N GLY A 48 0.96 -16.05 -0.88
CA GLY A 48 0.74 -15.74 -2.29
C GLY A 48 -0.15 -16.76 -2.99
N PHE A 49 -0.64 -16.42 -4.19
CA PHE A 49 -1.39 -17.36 -5.04
C PHE A 49 -0.49 -18.15 -5.98
N GLY A 50 0.76 -17.72 -6.22
CA GLY A 50 1.64 -18.32 -7.25
C GLY A 50 1.45 -17.67 -8.62
N GLY A 51 1.30 -16.34 -8.68
CA GLY A 51 1.10 -15.59 -9.92
C GLY A 51 -0.33 -15.68 -10.45
N VAL A 52 -0.50 -15.33 -11.73
CA VAL A 52 -1.77 -15.34 -12.46
C VAL A 52 -2.38 -16.74 -12.48
N ASP A 53 -1.60 -17.76 -12.86
CA ASP A 53 -2.10 -19.14 -12.99
C ASP A 53 -2.54 -19.75 -11.66
N GLY A 54 -1.80 -19.44 -10.60
CA GLY A 54 -2.16 -19.87 -9.27
C GLY A 54 -3.42 -19.17 -8.73
N LEU A 55 -3.58 -17.87 -9.02
CA LEU A 55 -4.81 -17.14 -8.67
C LEU A 55 -6.01 -17.70 -9.44
N ARG A 56 -5.88 -17.94 -10.75
CA ARG A 56 -6.94 -18.50 -11.60
C ARG A 56 -7.44 -19.84 -11.06
N ARG A 57 -6.52 -20.78 -10.81
CA ARG A 57 -6.87 -22.09 -10.24
C ARG A 57 -7.59 -21.94 -8.91
N TRP A 58 -7.06 -21.11 -8.02
CA TRP A 58 -7.66 -20.92 -6.71
C TRP A 58 -9.09 -20.34 -6.77
N LEU A 59 -9.33 -19.34 -7.64
CA LEU A 59 -10.68 -18.77 -7.81
C LEU A 59 -11.68 -19.82 -8.32
N VAL A 60 -11.26 -20.69 -9.23
CA VAL A 60 -12.08 -21.77 -9.77
C VAL A 60 -12.35 -22.85 -8.72
N ASP A 61 -11.30 -23.35 -8.06
CA ASP A 61 -11.38 -24.43 -7.07
C ASP A 61 -12.25 -24.02 -5.87
N GLU A 62 -12.13 -22.76 -5.42
CA GLU A 62 -12.91 -22.20 -4.31
C GLU A 62 -14.28 -21.68 -4.74
N ARG A 63 -14.62 -21.76 -6.03
CA ARG A 63 -15.90 -21.29 -6.61
C ARG A 63 -16.20 -19.84 -6.20
N ILE A 64 -15.23 -18.96 -6.42
CA ILE A 64 -15.38 -17.52 -6.16
C ILE A 64 -16.23 -16.88 -7.25
N ASP A 65 -17.25 -16.14 -6.83
CA ASP A 65 -18.19 -15.47 -7.72
C ASP A 65 -17.82 -14.00 -7.97
N ALA A 66 -17.04 -13.37 -7.09
CA ALA A 66 -16.61 -11.97 -7.23
C ALA A 66 -15.35 -11.66 -6.40
N VAL A 67 -14.61 -10.62 -6.83
CA VAL A 67 -13.38 -10.18 -6.17
C VAL A 67 -13.46 -8.70 -5.80
N VAL A 68 -13.22 -8.37 -4.53
CA VAL A 68 -12.91 -7.00 -4.12
C VAL A 68 -11.40 -6.92 -3.83
N ASP A 69 -10.70 -6.09 -4.61
CA ASP A 69 -9.31 -5.76 -4.36
C ASP A 69 -9.19 -4.57 -3.41
N ALA A 70 -9.01 -4.86 -2.12
CA ALA A 70 -8.70 -3.88 -1.07
C ALA A 70 -7.22 -3.96 -0.66
N THR A 71 -6.32 -4.33 -1.57
CA THR A 71 -4.87 -4.31 -1.31
C THR A 71 -4.35 -2.88 -1.22
N HIS A 72 -3.11 -2.71 -0.75
CA HIS A 72 -2.50 -1.37 -0.67
C HIS A 72 -2.38 -0.77 -2.09
N PRO A 73 -2.59 0.55 -2.31
CA PRO A 73 -2.53 1.16 -3.66
C PRO A 73 -1.23 0.97 -4.44
N PHE A 74 -0.16 0.49 -3.78
CA PHE A 74 1.14 0.17 -4.38
C PHE A 74 1.38 -1.34 -4.55
N ALA A 75 0.37 -2.18 -4.27
CA ALA A 75 0.40 -3.62 -4.54
C ALA A 75 0.03 -3.92 -6.01
N ALA A 76 0.56 -3.11 -6.94
CA ALA A 76 0.16 -3.09 -8.35
C ALA A 76 0.25 -4.45 -9.04
N THR A 77 1.23 -5.28 -8.69
CA THR A 77 1.34 -6.65 -9.21
C THR A 77 0.12 -7.51 -8.85
N MET A 78 -0.34 -7.44 -7.60
CA MET A 78 -1.50 -8.22 -7.18
C MET A 78 -2.78 -7.69 -7.85
N THR A 79 -2.95 -6.37 -7.92
CA THR A 79 -4.06 -5.73 -8.65
C THR A 79 -4.06 -6.09 -10.13
N ALA A 80 -2.89 -6.11 -10.78
CA ALA A 80 -2.77 -6.52 -12.18
C ALA A 80 -3.12 -8.00 -12.37
N HIS A 81 -2.66 -8.90 -11.49
CA HIS A 81 -3.04 -10.31 -11.54
C HIS A 81 -4.55 -10.50 -11.34
N ALA A 82 -5.13 -9.82 -10.35
CA ALA A 82 -6.57 -9.89 -10.08
C ALA A 82 -7.39 -9.40 -11.27
N ALA A 83 -7.04 -8.24 -11.82
CA ALA A 83 -7.68 -7.68 -13.00
C ALA A 83 -7.62 -8.63 -14.20
N GLN A 84 -6.43 -9.17 -14.50
CA GLN A 84 -6.25 -10.10 -15.60
C GLN A 84 -7.13 -11.35 -15.42
N VAL A 85 -7.01 -12.03 -14.28
CA VAL A 85 -7.72 -13.29 -14.04
C VAL A 85 -9.24 -13.07 -14.00
N CYS A 86 -9.71 -12.00 -13.36
CA CYS A 86 -11.14 -11.71 -13.31
C CYS A 86 -11.70 -11.39 -14.70
N ALA A 87 -10.95 -10.68 -15.56
CA ALA A 87 -11.37 -10.45 -16.95
C ALA A 87 -11.44 -11.76 -17.75
N GLU A 88 -10.44 -12.63 -17.61
CA GLU A 88 -10.41 -13.94 -18.29
C GLU A 88 -11.55 -14.87 -17.85
N LEU A 89 -11.91 -14.84 -16.56
CA LEU A 89 -12.99 -15.66 -15.99
C LEU A 89 -14.36 -14.97 -16.04
N ALA A 90 -14.45 -13.75 -16.58
CA ALA A 90 -15.64 -12.91 -16.55
C ALA A 90 -16.23 -12.71 -15.14
N LEU A 91 -15.37 -12.62 -14.11
CA LEU A 91 -15.77 -12.39 -12.72
C LEU A 91 -15.92 -10.89 -12.43
N PRO A 92 -17.00 -10.45 -11.75
CA PRO A 92 -17.08 -9.12 -11.18
C PRO A 92 -15.87 -8.79 -10.31
N HIS A 93 -15.22 -7.66 -10.62
CA HIS A 93 -14.03 -7.19 -9.92
C HIS A 93 -14.09 -5.69 -9.69
N ILE A 94 -13.81 -5.26 -8.46
CA ILE A 94 -13.69 -3.85 -8.10
C ILE A 94 -12.51 -3.60 -7.17
N VAL A 95 -11.83 -2.47 -7.35
CA VAL A 95 -10.78 -2.02 -6.45
C VAL A 95 -11.37 -1.09 -5.39
N LEU A 96 -11.18 -1.41 -4.11
CA LEU A 96 -11.43 -0.50 -2.99
C LEU A 96 -10.15 0.25 -2.66
N ALA A 97 -10.05 1.51 -3.09
CA ALA A 97 -8.90 2.35 -2.86
C ALA A 97 -9.32 3.76 -2.47
N ARG A 98 -9.05 4.13 -1.22
CA ARG A 98 -9.24 5.50 -0.71
C ARG A 98 -8.57 6.55 -1.61
N PRO A 99 -9.09 7.79 -1.68
CA PRO A 99 -8.51 8.86 -2.50
C PRO A 99 -7.02 9.12 -2.22
N PRO A 100 -6.22 9.52 -3.22
CA PRO A 100 -4.86 10.00 -3.00
C PRO A 100 -4.88 11.30 -2.19
N TRP A 101 -3.77 11.60 -1.50
CA TRP A 101 -3.56 12.94 -0.97
C TRP A 101 -3.32 13.93 -2.11
N ASP A 102 -3.71 15.18 -1.89
CA ASP A 102 -3.21 16.31 -2.68
C ASP A 102 -1.67 16.41 -2.49
N PRO A 103 -0.88 16.37 -3.57
CA PRO A 103 0.57 16.49 -3.48
C PRO A 103 1.05 17.88 -3.02
N GLY A 104 0.25 18.94 -3.18
CA GLY A 104 0.66 20.31 -2.87
C GLY A 104 2.00 20.67 -3.53
N ALA A 105 2.98 21.12 -2.74
CA ALA A 105 4.32 21.48 -3.21
C ALA A 105 5.29 20.29 -3.39
N ALA A 106 4.83 19.04 -3.23
CA ALA A 106 5.69 17.88 -3.37
C ALA A 106 6.21 17.71 -4.82
N LEU A 107 7.46 17.28 -4.96
CA LEU A 107 8.00 16.78 -6.21
C LEU A 107 7.39 15.40 -6.50
N VAL A 108 6.48 15.34 -7.48
CA VAL A 108 5.80 14.10 -7.83
C VAL A 108 6.60 13.30 -8.86
N VAL A 109 6.90 12.05 -8.53
CA VAL A 109 7.67 11.10 -9.36
C VAL A 109 6.88 9.82 -9.59
N ARG A 110 7.22 9.03 -10.61
CA ARG A 110 6.45 7.84 -11.01
C ARG A 110 6.90 6.54 -10.34
N SER A 111 8.09 6.51 -9.75
CA SER A 111 8.66 5.30 -9.16
C SER A 111 9.62 5.60 -8.02
N ASP A 112 9.94 4.56 -7.24
CA ASP A 112 11.00 4.64 -6.21
C ASP A 112 12.38 4.94 -6.86
N ILE A 113 12.61 4.54 -8.13
CA ILE A 113 13.84 4.84 -8.90
C ILE A 113 13.91 6.34 -9.23
N GLU A 114 12.84 6.91 -9.77
CA GLU A 114 12.80 8.36 -10.05
C GLU A 114 12.87 9.19 -8.75
N ALA A 115 12.40 8.64 -7.63
CA ALA A 115 12.61 9.26 -6.33
C ALA A 115 14.09 9.30 -5.92
N ALA A 116 14.85 8.23 -6.17
CA ALA A 116 16.29 8.19 -5.94
C ALA A 116 17.06 9.16 -6.85
N GLU A 117 16.70 9.23 -8.13
CA GLU A 117 17.23 10.22 -9.08
C GLU A 117 16.98 11.64 -8.60
N SER A 118 15.76 11.92 -8.12
CA SER A 118 15.39 13.23 -7.57
C SER A 118 16.19 13.58 -6.32
N VAL A 119 16.39 12.61 -5.41
CA VAL A 119 17.24 12.79 -4.23
C VAL A 119 18.67 13.19 -4.62
N ALA A 120 19.24 12.52 -5.62
CA ALA A 120 20.58 12.84 -6.12
C ALA A 120 20.64 14.22 -6.81
N GLN A 121 19.68 14.52 -7.68
CA GLN A 121 19.62 15.79 -8.42
C GLN A 121 19.47 17.00 -7.50
N GLN A 122 18.64 16.89 -6.47
CA GLN A 122 18.41 17.93 -5.46
C GLN A 122 19.51 17.98 -4.40
N ARG A 123 20.44 17.02 -4.41
CA ARG A 123 21.55 16.89 -3.44
C ARG A 123 21.06 16.79 -1.99
N PHE A 124 19.93 16.13 -1.77
CA PHE A 124 19.48 15.80 -0.42
C PHE A 124 20.45 14.79 0.21
N SER A 125 20.69 14.96 1.51
CA SER A 125 21.75 14.30 2.26
C SER A 125 21.24 13.47 3.44
N ARG A 126 20.03 13.73 3.95
CA ARG A 126 19.42 13.10 5.13
C ARG A 126 17.93 12.84 4.90
N ILE A 127 17.64 11.70 4.31
CA ILE A 127 16.31 11.38 3.80
C ILE A 127 15.51 10.58 4.82
N PHE A 128 14.27 10.99 5.05
CA PHE A 128 13.29 10.12 5.69
C PHE A 128 12.56 9.30 4.64
N LEU A 129 12.89 8.02 4.54
CA LEU A 129 12.34 7.10 3.55
C LEU A 129 11.18 6.29 4.15
N THR A 130 9.99 6.50 3.60
CA THR A 130 8.74 5.88 4.08
C THR A 130 8.01 5.07 2.99
N THR A 131 8.74 4.63 1.97
CA THR A 131 8.22 3.86 0.82
C THR A 131 8.04 2.36 1.11
N GLY A 132 8.36 1.94 2.34
CA GLY A 132 8.27 0.57 2.82
C GLY A 132 9.43 -0.32 2.36
N ARG A 133 9.39 -1.60 2.77
CA ARG A 133 10.53 -2.52 2.63
C ARG A 133 11.04 -2.74 1.20
N SER A 134 10.16 -2.67 0.20
CA SER A 134 10.55 -2.94 -1.19
C SER A 134 11.10 -1.71 -1.91
N GLY A 135 10.86 -0.50 -1.37
CA GLY A 135 11.32 0.74 -2.00
C GLY A 135 12.78 1.06 -1.71
N THR A 136 13.40 0.43 -0.71
CA THR A 136 14.79 0.70 -0.30
C THR A 136 15.82 0.33 -1.37
N ALA A 137 15.52 -0.69 -2.18
CA ALA A 137 16.41 -1.16 -3.25
C ALA A 137 16.76 -0.07 -4.28
N ALA A 138 15.85 0.88 -4.52
CA ALA A 138 16.10 1.99 -5.44
C ALA A 138 17.20 2.96 -4.96
N PHE A 139 17.55 2.91 -3.68
CA PHE A 139 18.50 3.84 -3.05
C PHE A 139 19.83 3.16 -2.67
N ILE A 140 20.07 1.92 -3.11
CA ILE A 140 21.24 1.13 -2.69
C ILE A 140 22.58 1.82 -2.98
N ASP A 141 22.67 2.51 -4.12
CA ASP A 141 23.87 3.20 -4.60
C ASP A 141 23.91 4.70 -4.20
N SER A 142 22.99 5.15 -3.35
CA SER A 142 22.96 6.54 -2.89
C SER A 142 23.97 6.80 -1.76
N ASP A 143 24.71 7.91 -1.84
CA ASP A 143 25.65 8.38 -0.81
C ASP A 143 24.97 9.11 0.37
N ALA A 144 23.71 9.50 0.20
CA ALA A 144 22.92 10.12 1.25
C ALA A 144 22.70 9.18 2.45
N TRP A 145 22.40 9.76 3.61
CA TRP A 145 22.03 9.03 4.80
C TRP A 145 20.51 8.87 4.90
N PHE A 146 20.02 7.68 5.24
CA PHE A 146 18.60 7.35 5.25
C PHE A 146 18.09 6.97 6.64
N LEU A 147 17.05 7.66 7.10
CA LEU A 147 16.16 7.14 8.14
C LEU A 147 15.05 6.35 7.44
N ILE A 148 15.02 5.03 7.61
CA ILE A 148 14.08 4.16 6.91
C ILE A 148 13.05 3.66 7.89
N ARG A 149 11.77 3.99 7.65
CA ARG A 149 10.66 3.45 8.44
C ARG A 149 9.99 2.30 7.71
N ALA A 150 9.91 1.15 8.37
CA ALA A 150 9.24 -0.04 7.87
C ALA A 150 8.56 -0.81 9.01
N VAL A 151 7.50 -1.58 8.72
CA VAL A 151 6.87 -2.47 9.71
C VAL A 151 7.74 -3.70 9.95
N THR A 152 8.26 -4.27 8.87
CA THR A 152 9.20 -5.40 8.88
C THR A 152 10.50 -4.91 8.25
N ALA A 153 11.64 -5.32 8.82
CA ALA A 153 12.94 -4.97 8.28
C ALA A 153 13.05 -5.35 6.79
N PRO A 154 13.61 -4.47 5.93
CA PRO A 154 13.97 -4.83 4.56
C PRO A 154 15.05 -5.91 4.53
N ASP A 155 15.25 -6.53 3.37
CA ASP A 155 16.42 -7.39 3.15
C ASP A 155 17.68 -6.52 3.26
N GLY A 156 18.70 -7.00 3.98
CA GLY A 156 19.98 -6.31 4.12
C GLY A 156 20.63 -5.96 2.77
N ALA A 157 20.47 -6.83 1.77
CA ALA A 157 20.98 -6.60 0.42
C ALA A 157 20.25 -5.48 -0.33
N SER A 158 19.10 -5.01 0.20
CA SER A 158 18.29 -3.93 -0.39
C SER A 158 18.42 -2.59 0.35
N LEU A 159 19.35 -2.49 1.32
CA LEU A 159 19.52 -1.30 2.14
C LEU A 159 20.63 -0.39 1.58
N PRO A 160 20.42 0.93 1.55
CA PRO A 160 21.49 1.90 1.30
C PRO A 160 22.63 1.73 2.30
N ARG A 161 23.87 2.04 1.91
CA ARG A 161 25.04 1.88 2.79
C ARG A 161 24.93 2.64 4.11
N ARG A 162 24.37 3.86 4.07
CA ARG A 162 24.25 4.76 5.22
C ARG A 162 22.80 4.87 5.65
N HIS A 163 22.38 4.05 6.61
CA HIS A 163 20.99 4.06 7.04
C HIS A 163 20.83 3.82 8.55
N GLN A 164 19.64 4.16 9.04
CA GLN A 164 19.11 3.74 10.33
C GLN A 164 17.67 3.25 10.12
N LEU A 165 17.31 2.11 10.72
CA LEU A 165 15.96 1.56 10.65
C LEU A 165 15.11 2.03 11.83
N VAL A 166 13.86 2.40 11.55
CA VAL A 166 12.80 2.63 12.54
C VAL A 166 11.70 1.61 12.27
N LEU A 167 11.70 0.53 13.06
CA LEU A 167 10.67 -0.49 12.98
C LEU A 167 9.45 -0.07 13.77
N SER A 168 8.38 0.28 13.06
CA SER A 168 7.14 0.76 13.71
C SER A 168 5.93 0.46 12.83
N ARG A 169 4.77 0.36 13.47
CA ARG A 169 3.47 0.21 12.83
C ARG A 169 2.58 1.35 13.31
N GLY A 170 1.96 2.06 12.37
CA GLY A 170 1.07 3.18 12.70
C GLY A 170 -0.20 2.76 13.46
N PRO A 171 -1.08 3.72 13.77
CA PRO A 171 -1.11 5.09 13.26
C PRO A 171 0.07 5.95 13.75
N TYR A 172 0.44 6.95 12.96
CA TYR A 172 1.50 7.90 13.31
C TYR A 172 0.91 9.25 13.66
N HIS A 173 1.49 9.91 14.67
CA HIS A 173 1.00 11.18 15.21
C HIS A 173 1.91 12.35 14.84
N TYR A 174 1.32 13.53 14.65
CA TYR A 174 2.02 14.72 14.19
C TYR A 174 3.25 15.09 15.04
N ASP A 175 3.09 15.16 16.37
CA ASP A 175 4.19 15.57 17.26
C ASP A 175 5.38 14.60 17.22
N ASP A 176 5.12 13.30 17.06
CA ASP A 176 6.16 12.29 16.93
C ASP A 176 6.88 12.40 15.59
N GLU A 177 6.17 12.72 14.50
CA GLU A 177 6.79 12.98 13.20
C GLU A 177 7.66 14.25 13.24
N VAL A 178 7.18 15.34 13.85
CA VAL A 178 7.96 16.57 14.04
C VAL A 178 9.24 16.30 14.81
N ARG A 179 9.14 15.55 15.92
CA ARG A 179 10.30 15.15 16.73
C ARG A 179 11.29 14.36 15.89
N LEU A 180 10.83 13.33 15.20
CA LEU A 180 11.66 12.44 14.39
C LEU A 180 12.35 13.17 13.24
N LEU A 181 11.65 14.07 12.54
CA LEU A 181 12.25 14.90 11.49
C LEU A 181 13.35 15.83 12.03
N ARG A 182 13.13 16.46 13.20
CA ARG A 182 14.10 17.36 13.84
C ARG A 182 15.32 16.63 14.40
N GLU A 183 15.11 15.59 15.21
CA GLU A 183 16.19 14.81 15.84
C GLU A 183 17.16 14.26 14.81
N HIS A 184 16.62 13.76 13.69
CA HIS A 184 17.43 13.22 12.61
C HIS A 184 17.86 14.25 11.57
N ARG A 185 17.55 15.54 11.75
CA ARG A 185 17.91 16.64 10.81
C ARG A 185 17.56 16.27 9.36
N ILE A 186 16.32 15.81 9.16
CA ILE A 186 15.85 15.35 7.86
C ILE A 186 15.75 16.53 6.90
N ASP A 187 16.32 16.39 5.72
CA ASP A 187 16.29 17.41 4.66
C ASP A 187 15.34 17.07 3.51
N ALA A 188 14.86 15.84 3.41
CA ALA A 188 13.76 15.48 2.51
C ALA A 188 12.97 14.27 3.03
N LEU A 189 11.67 14.30 2.79
CA LEU A 189 10.78 13.16 2.97
C LEU A 189 10.55 12.47 1.61
N VAL A 190 10.91 11.20 1.51
CA VAL A 190 10.52 10.36 0.36
C VAL A 190 9.36 9.45 0.78
N THR A 191 8.24 9.54 0.07
CA THR A 191 7.04 8.78 0.41
C THR A 191 6.20 8.36 -0.78
N LYS A 192 5.30 7.40 -0.55
CA LYS A 192 4.28 6.95 -1.51
C LYS A 192 2.98 7.69 -1.26
N ASN A 193 2.27 8.10 -2.31
CA ASN A 193 0.93 8.67 -2.18
C ASN A 193 -0.11 7.58 -1.83
N SER A 194 0.01 7.03 -0.61
CA SER A 194 -0.86 5.96 -0.11
C SER A 194 -2.27 6.45 0.23
N GLY A 195 -2.50 7.77 0.30
CA GLY A 195 -3.75 8.34 0.83
C GLY A 195 -4.04 7.94 2.29
N GLY A 196 -5.21 8.35 2.78
CA GLY A 196 -5.71 7.99 4.11
C GLY A 196 -5.07 8.73 5.28
N ALA A 197 -5.76 8.74 6.42
CA ALA A 197 -5.36 9.56 7.58
C ALA A 197 -4.18 8.94 8.38
N MET A 198 -4.11 7.62 8.52
CA MET A 198 -3.19 6.93 9.45
C MET A 198 -1.69 7.23 9.23
N THR A 199 -1.31 7.64 8.02
CA THR A 199 0.08 7.95 7.69
C THR A 199 0.27 9.38 7.19
N ARG A 200 -0.77 10.22 7.26
CA ARG A 200 -0.74 11.60 6.75
C ARG A 200 0.16 12.52 7.60
N ALA A 201 0.25 12.25 8.91
CA ALA A 201 1.02 13.05 9.88
C ALA A 201 2.44 13.43 9.42
N LYS A 202 3.15 12.54 8.70
CA LYS A 202 4.50 12.81 8.18
C LYS A 202 4.55 13.93 7.14
N LEU A 203 3.48 14.08 6.34
CA LEU A 203 3.37 15.14 5.34
C LEU A 203 3.05 16.46 6.02
N ASP A 204 2.20 16.44 7.05
CA ASP A 204 1.86 17.65 7.80
C ASP A 204 3.07 18.15 8.59
N ALA A 205 3.83 17.24 9.21
CA ALA A 205 5.08 17.57 9.89
C ALA A 205 6.17 18.05 8.92
N ALA A 206 6.29 17.44 7.74
CA ALA A 206 7.22 17.90 6.71
C ALA A 206 6.87 19.32 6.25
N GLY A 207 5.59 19.60 5.99
CA GLY A 207 5.11 20.94 5.64
C GLY A 207 5.37 21.97 6.74
N ALA A 208 5.14 21.64 8.01
CA ALA A 208 5.37 22.54 9.14
C ALA A 208 6.86 22.86 9.41
N LEU A 209 7.77 22.04 8.88
CA LEU A 209 9.22 22.20 9.04
C LEU A 209 9.91 22.61 7.74
N ASP A 210 9.15 22.96 6.70
CA ASP A 210 9.65 23.27 5.36
C ASP A 210 10.57 22.17 4.79
N VAL A 211 10.30 20.90 5.14
CA VAL A 211 11.02 19.74 4.61
C VAL A 211 10.43 19.36 3.24
N PRO A 212 11.20 19.46 2.15
CA PRO A 212 10.77 19.01 0.83
C PRO A 212 10.25 17.58 0.82
N VAL A 213 9.20 17.35 0.03
CA VAL A 213 8.61 16.02 -0.14
C VAL A 213 8.85 15.55 -1.58
N VAL A 214 9.48 14.38 -1.73
CA VAL A 214 9.48 13.61 -2.97
C VAL A 214 8.41 12.54 -2.85
N MET A 215 7.35 12.68 -3.64
CA MET A 215 6.17 11.83 -3.57
C MET A 215 6.07 10.92 -4.78
N VAL A 216 6.16 9.61 -4.55
CA VAL A 216 5.88 8.60 -5.57
C VAL A 216 4.37 8.56 -5.81
N ALA A 217 3.97 8.84 -7.04
CA ALA A 217 2.60 8.76 -7.52
C ALA A 217 2.10 7.31 -7.50
N ARG A 218 0.78 7.15 -7.38
CA ARG A 218 0.18 5.81 -7.43
C ARG A 218 0.38 5.19 -8.82
N PRO A 219 0.65 3.88 -8.90
CA PRO A 219 0.56 3.15 -10.15
C PRO A 219 -0.84 3.33 -10.77
N ARG A 220 -0.90 3.42 -12.10
CA ARG A 220 -2.18 3.44 -12.82
C ARG A 220 -2.86 2.08 -12.66
N LEU A 221 -4.19 2.08 -12.52
CA LEU A 221 -4.96 0.84 -12.56
C LEU A 221 -4.87 0.22 -13.97
N PRO A 222 -4.95 -1.11 -14.09
CA PRO A 222 -5.12 -1.77 -15.39
C PRO A 222 -6.35 -1.25 -16.13
N ALA A 223 -6.30 -1.27 -17.46
CA ALA A 223 -7.42 -0.82 -18.30
C ALA A 223 -8.70 -1.63 -18.00
N GLY A 224 -9.85 -0.96 -17.99
CA GLY A 224 -11.15 -1.58 -17.71
C GLY A 224 -11.45 -1.87 -16.24
N VAL A 225 -10.50 -1.63 -15.33
CA VAL A 225 -10.71 -1.81 -13.88
C VAL A 225 -11.38 -0.57 -13.29
N SER A 226 -12.50 -0.78 -12.60
CA SER A 226 -13.19 0.27 -11.83
C SER A 226 -12.73 0.28 -10.37
N SER A 227 -12.85 1.43 -9.71
CA SER A 227 -12.51 1.59 -8.30
C SER A 227 -13.51 2.45 -7.56
N VAL A 228 -13.66 2.20 -6.26
CA VAL A 228 -14.45 3.00 -5.31
C VAL A 228 -13.57 3.49 -4.17
N GLY A 229 -13.95 4.62 -3.58
CA GLY A 229 -13.16 5.34 -2.59
C GLY A 229 -13.42 4.92 -1.14
N THR A 230 -14.57 4.28 -0.87
CA THR A 230 -15.07 4.04 0.49
C THR A 230 -15.54 2.61 0.71
N VAL A 231 -15.55 2.20 1.98
CA VAL A 231 -16.06 0.87 2.40
C VAL A 231 -17.54 0.75 2.09
N GLU A 232 -18.29 1.84 2.24
CA GLU A 232 -19.72 1.95 1.98
C GLU A 232 -20.03 1.71 0.49
N GLU A 233 -19.29 2.34 -0.42
CA GLU A 233 -19.43 2.12 -1.87
C GLU A 233 -19.08 0.70 -2.27
N ALA A 234 -18.01 0.12 -1.70
CA ALA A 234 -17.65 -1.27 -1.97
C ALA A 234 -18.72 -2.26 -1.45
N ALA A 235 -19.28 -2.01 -0.25
CA ALA A 235 -20.35 -2.82 0.29
C ALA A 235 -21.64 -2.71 -0.54
N ALA A 236 -21.97 -1.52 -1.03
CA ALA A 236 -23.08 -1.30 -1.94
C ALA A 236 -22.88 -2.04 -3.26
N TRP A 237 -21.66 -2.03 -3.82
CA TRP A 237 -21.33 -2.80 -5.01
C TRP A 237 -21.52 -4.31 -4.80
N VAL A 238 -21.06 -4.86 -3.67
CA VAL A 238 -21.29 -6.29 -3.33
C VAL A 238 -22.78 -6.61 -3.21
N ALA A 239 -23.59 -5.69 -2.68
CA ALA A 239 -25.03 -5.89 -2.55
C ALA A 239 -25.76 -5.99 -3.91
N LEU A 240 -25.22 -5.40 -4.98
CA LEU A 240 -25.78 -5.48 -6.34
C LEU A 240 -25.47 -6.81 -7.05
N LEU A 241 -24.56 -7.63 -6.51
CA LEU A 241 -24.19 -8.95 -7.05
C LEU A 241 -25.02 -10.10 -6.47
N ARG A 242 -26.03 -9.78 -5.67
CA ARG A 242 -26.90 -10.71 -4.95
C ARG A 242 -28.28 -10.72 -5.57
#